data_AF-A0A382G182-F1
#
_entry.id   AF-A0A382G182-F1
#
_cell.length_a   1.000
_cell.length_b   1.000
_cell.length_c   1.000
_cell.angle_alpha   90.00
_cell.angle_beta   90.00
_cell.angle_gamma   90.00
#
_symmetry.space_group_name_H-M   'P 1'
#
loop_
_entity.id
_entity.type
_entity.pdbx_description
1 polymer ?
#
loop_
_entity_poly.entity_id
_entity_poly.type
_entity_poly.pdbx_seq_one_letter_code
_entity_poly.pdbx_strand_id
1 'polypeptide(L)'
;MSGLGKGITASSIGYLLKKAGIRVTILKLDPYLNIDPGTMNPYQHGEVFVLDDGSETDLDLGHYERFIDANMTKDNNATAGQIY
;
A
#
# COMPACT_ATOMS: atom_id res chain seq x y z
N MET A 1 6.01 10.66 -14.29
CA MET A 1 5.22 11.57 -13.43
C MET A 1 4.72 10.78 -12.22
N SER A 2 5.35 10.96 -11.06
CA SER A 2 4.82 10.45 -9.78
C SER A 2 4.02 11.57 -9.11
N GLY A 3 3.05 11.24 -8.23
CA GLY A 3 2.26 12.25 -7.50
C GLY A 3 0.93 12.71 -8.11
N LEU A 4 0.42 12.07 -9.17
CA LEU A 4 -0.92 12.38 -9.73
C LEU A 4 -2.10 11.85 -8.89
N GLY A 5 -1.87 11.45 -7.64
CA GLY A 5 -2.93 10.92 -6.77
C GLY A 5 -3.39 9.49 -7.09
N LYS A 6 -2.55 8.66 -7.73
CA LYS A 6 -2.90 7.27 -8.11
C LYS A 6 -3.41 6.43 -6.92
N GLY A 7 -2.77 6.53 -5.76
CA GLY A 7 -3.18 5.81 -4.55
C GLY A 7 -4.58 6.21 -4.08
N ILE A 8 -4.87 7.52 -4.03
CA ILE A 8 -6.19 8.05 -3.65
C ILE A 8 -7.28 7.62 -4.66
N THR A 9 -6.98 7.69 -5.95
CA THR A 9 -7.91 7.25 -7.01
C THR A 9 -8.20 5.74 -6.89
N ALA A 10 -7.16 4.90 -6.74
CA ALA A 10 -7.33 3.46 -6.56
C ALA A 10 -8.16 3.13 -5.31
N SER A 11 -7.89 3.81 -4.19
CA SER A 11 -8.64 3.69 -2.94
C SER A 11 -10.10 4.07 -3.11
N SER A 12 -10.38 5.16 -3.82
CA SER A 12 -11.73 5.65 -4.09
C SER A 12 -12.53 4.67 -4.95
N ILE A 13 -11.90 4.08 -5.97
CA ILE A 13 -12.51 3.01 -6.77
C ILE A 13 -12.80 1.79 -5.89
N GLY A 14 -11.84 1.39 -5.05
CA GLY A 14 -12.02 0.26 -4.13
C GLY A 14 -13.18 0.47 -3.16
N TYR A 15 -13.34 1.68 -2.63
CA TYR A 15 -14.47 2.05 -1.77
C TYR A 15 -15.81 1.92 -2.51
N LEU A 16 -15.92 2.43 -3.74
CA LEU A 16 -17.16 2.33 -4.53
C LEU A 16 -17.53 0.86 -4.84
N LEU A 17 -16.54 0.05 -5.19
CA LEU A 17 -16.74 -1.39 -5.42
C LEU A 17 -17.18 -2.11 -4.14
N LYS A 18 -16.58 -1.79 -2.99
CA LYS A 18 -17.02 -2.33 -1.69
C LYS A 18 -18.46 -1.91 -1.37
N LYS A 19 -18.83 -0.66 -1.63
CA LYS A 19 -20.22 -0.17 -1.48
C LYS A 19 -21.21 -0.87 -2.41
N ALA A 20 -20.75 -1.37 -3.56
CA ALA A 20 -21.53 -2.22 -4.46
C ALA A 20 -21.61 -3.70 -4.02
N GLY A 21 -21.07 -4.05 -2.84
CA GLY A 21 -21.09 -5.42 -2.31
C GLY A 21 -20.01 -6.34 -2.87
N ILE A 22 -19.03 -5.80 -3.59
CA ILE A 22 -17.92 -6.57 -4.16
C ILE A 22 -16.82 -6.70 -3.11
N ARG A 23 -16.24 -7.90 -2.99
CA ARG A 23 -15.02 -8.10 -2.19
C ARG A 23 -13.83 -7.51 -2.94
N VAL A 24 -13.13 -6.58 -2.32
CA VAL A 24 -12.02 -5.84 -2.92
C VAL A 24 -10.80 -5.93 -2.02
N THR A 25 -9.63 -5.99 -2.64
CA THR A 25 -8.32 -5.78 -2.02
C THR A 25 -7.46 -4.95 -2.97
N ILE A 26 -6.38 -4.34 -2.48
CA ILE A 26 -5.44 -3.56 -3.30
C ILE A 26 -4.05 -4.17 -3.16
N LEU A 27 -3.35 -4.29 -4.28
CA LEU A 27 -1.94 -4.69 -4.33
C LEU A 27 -1.10 -3.48 -4.76
N LYS A 28 -0.19 -3.07 -3.89
CA LYS A 28 0.80 -2.04 -4.18
C LYS A 28 2.05 -2.70 -4.76
N LEU A 29 2.45 -2.27 -5.95
CA LEU A 29 3.70 -2.69 -6.58
C LEU A 29 4.70 -1.53 -6.54
N ASP A 30 5.83 -1.76 -5.89
CA ASP A 30 6.91 -0.79 -5.73
C ASP A 30 8.12 -1.18 -6.58
N PRO A 31 8.59 -0.30 -7.47
CA PRO A 31 9.73 -0.62 -8.33
C PRO A 31 11.08 -0.57 -7.58
N TYR A 32 11.07 -0.26 -6.28
CA TYR A 32 12.29 -0.15 -5.47
C TYR A 32 12.95 -1.52 -5.24
N LEU A 33 14.28 -1.52 -5.18
CA LEU A 33 15.09 -2.71 -4.87
C LEU A 33 15.20 -2.97 -3.36
N ASN A 34 14.76 -2.04 -2.52
CA ASN A 34 14.62 -2.27 -1.10
C ASN A 34 13.57 -3.38 -0.89
N ILE A 35 13.92 -4.39 -0.08
CA ILE A 35 13.01 -5.51 0.25
C ILE A 35 11.83 -5.00 1.08
N ASP A 36 12.09 -4.03 1.96
CA ASP A 36 11.13 -3.34 2.80
C ASP A 36 11.53 -1.86 2.93
N PRO A 37 10.58 -0.96 3.25
CA PRO A 37 10.86 0.45 3.42
C PRO A 37 11.57 0.79 4.73
N GLY A 38 11.75 -0.16 5.66
CA GLY A 38 12.45 0.03 6.94
C GLY A 38 13.91 0.44 6.75
N THR A 39 14.50 0.14 5.60
CA THR A 39 15.85 0.57 5.20
C THR A 39 15.92 1.97 4.57
N MET A 40 14.78 2.62 4.30
CA MET A 40 14.70 3.94 3.67
C MET A 40 14.64 5.05 4.72
N ASN A 41 15.18 6.24 4.41
CA ASN A 41 15.09 7.39 5.30
C ASN A 41 13.64 7.95 5.31
N PRO A 42 12.90 7.90 6.44
CA PRO A 42 11.49 8.27 6.45
C PRO A 42 11.23 9.76 6.19
N TYR A 43 12.20 10.63 6.50
CA TYR A 43 12.08 12.07 6.23
C TYR A 43 12.17 12.41 4.74
N GLN A 44 12.70 11.50 3.92
CA GLN A 44 12.87 11.69 2.48
C GLN A 44 11.90 10.86 1.65
N HIS A 45 11.52 9.67 2.15
CA HIS A 45 10.74 8.69 1.41
C HIS A 45 9.32 8.49 1.94
N GLY A 46 8.97 9.14 3.05
CA GLY A 46 7.70 8.94 3.73
C GLY A 46 7.80 7.93 4.87
N GLU A 47 6.78 7.89 5.70
CA GLU A 47 6.72 6.98 6.84
C GLU A 47 6.62 5.51 6.40
N VAL A 48 7.08 4.62 7.29
CA VAL A 48 6.81 3.18 7.18
C VAL A 48 5.46 2.91 7.84
N PHE A 49 4.57 2.22 7.14
CA PHE A 49 3.29 1.77 7.70
C PHE A 49 3.39 0.32 8.16
N VAL A 50 3.00 0.07 9.42
CA VAL A 50 3.02 -1.27 10.02
C VAL A 50 1.59 -1.82 10.02
N LEU A 51 1.42 -2.97 9.37
CA LEU A 51 0.15 -3.70 9.31
C LEU A 51 -0.12 -4.49 10.59
N ASP A 52 -1.37 -4.93 10.76
CA ASP A 52 -1.78 -5.79 11.90
C ASP A 52 -0.99 -7.11 11.98
N ASP A 53 -0.48 -7.60 10.85
CA ASP A 53 0.35 -8.81 10.80
C ASP A 53 1.84 -8.56 11.15
N GLY A 54 2.19 -7.31 11.48
CA GLY A 54 3.54 -6.88 11.86
C GLY A 54 4.45 -6.52 10.68
N SER A 55 3.94 -6.52 9.45
CA SER A 55 4.74 -6.22 8.26
C SER A 55 4.96 -4.73 8.06
N GLU A 56 6.21 -4.35 7.79
CA GLU A 56 6.61 -2.98 7.43
C GLU A 56 6.40 -2.76 5.93
N THR A 57 5.62 -1.73 5.58
CA THR A 57 5.15 -1.48 4.21
C THR A 57 5.14 0.00 3.87
N ASP A 58 4.97 0.32 2.58
CA ASP A 58 4.82 1.70 2.11
C ASP A 58 3.58 2.36 2.72
N LEU A 59 3.66 3.66 3.02
CA LEU A 59 2.58 4.44 3.63
C LEU A 59 1.23 4.37 2.89
N ASP A 60 1.26 4.08 1.58
CA ASP A 60 0.04 3.94 0.78
C ASP A 60 -0.87 2.82 1.30
N LEU A 61 -0.34 1.76 1.93
CA LEU A 61 -1.19 0.69 2.46
C LEU A 61 -2.09 1.20 3.59
N GLY A 62 -1.59 2.11 4.43
CA GLY A 62 -2.41 2.76 5.45
C GLY A 62 -3.49 3.67 4.85
N HIS A 63 -3.27 4.26 3.67
CA HIS A 63 -4.35 4.95 2.95
C HIS A 63 -5.42 3.96 2.50
N TYR A 64 -4.99 2.80 2.00
CA TYR A 64 -5.92 1.82 1.44
C TYR A 64 -6.80 1.24 2.55
N GLU A 65 -6.23 0.76 3.65
CA GLU A 65 -6.98 0.23 4.80
C GLU A 65 -8.05 1.21 5.29
N ARG A 66 -7.70 2.50 5.42
CA ARG A 66 -8.64 3.53 5.88
C ARG A 66 -9.78 3.81 4.89
N PHE A 67 -9.49 3.76 3.59
CA PHE A 67 -10.50 4.07 2.55
C PHE A 67 -11.42 2.90 2.27
N ILE A 68 -10.87 1.69 2.14
CA ILE A 68 -11.66 0.50 1.83
C ILE A 68 -12.12 -0.23 3.09
N ASP A 69 -11.70 0.18 4.28
CA ASP A 69 -12.12 -0.39 5.58
C ASP A 69 -11.89 -1.92 5.60
N ALA A 70 -10.68 -2.33 5.22
CA ALA A 70 -10.28 -3.73 5.17
C ALA A 70 -8.80 -3.84 5.54
N ASN A 71 -8.50 -4.76 6.45
CA ASN A 71 -7.13 -5.03 6.87
C ASN A 71 -6.34 -5.64 5.72
N MET A 72 -5.12 -5.16 5.55
CA MET A 72 -4.15 -5.66 4.59
C MET A 72 -3.10 -6.51 5.30
N THR A 73 -2.35 -7.25 4.50
CA THR A 73 -1.27 -8.14 4.95
C THR A 73 -0.02 -7.87 4.12
N LYS A 74 1.10 -8.50 4.46
CA LYS A 74 2.31 -8.46 3.62
C LYS A 74 2.07 -8.74 2.14
N ASP A 75 1.07 -9.57 1.80
CA ASP A 75 0.76 -9.95 0.43
C ASP A 75 0.14 -8.78 -0.39
N ASN A 76 -0.17 -7.66 0.26
CA ASN A 76 -0.69 -6.44 -0.35
C ASN A 76 0.42 -5.46 -0.79
N ASN A 77 1.69 -5.74 -0.49
CA ASN A 77 2.83 -4.97 -0.98
C ASN A 77 3.85 -5.91 -1.62
N ALA A 78 4.30 -5.57 -2.83
CA ALA A 78 5.41 -6.26 -3.48
C ALA A 78 6.43 -5.24 -4.00
N THR A 79 7.71 -5.45 -3.68
CA THR A 79 8.81 -4.64 -4.22
C THR A 79 9.61 -5.43 -5.25
N ALA A 80 10.33 -4.74 -6.14
CA ALA A 80 11.27 -5.41 -7.03
C ALA A 80 12.35 -6.17 -6.23
N GLY A 81 12.81 -5.61 -5.11
CA GLY A 81 13.79 -6.25 -4.22
C GLY A 81 13.33 -7.56 -3.60
N GLN A 82 12.02 -7.75 -3.37
CA GLN A 82 11.47 -9.02 -2.89
C GLN A 82 11.40 -10.11 -3.96
N ILE A 83 11.38 -9.72 -5.24
CA ILE A 83 11.27 -10.66 -6.37
C ILE A 83 12.64 -11.19 -6.80
N TYR A 84 13.68 -10.35 -6.73
CA TYR A 84 15.07 -10.70 -7.08
C TYR A 84 15.78 -11.40 -5.91
#